data_AF-A0A3E0E7W6-F1
#
_entry.id   AF-A0A3E0E7W6-F1
#
_cell.length_a   1.000
_cell.length_b   1.000
_cell.length_c   1.000
_cell.angle_alpha   90.00
_cell.angle_beta   90.00
_cell.angle_gamma   90.00
#
_symmetry.space_group_name_H-M   'P 1'
#
loop_
_entity.id
_entity.type
_entity.pdbx_description
1 polymer ?
#
loop_
_entity_poly.entity_id
_entity_poly.type
_entity_poly.pdbx_seq_one_letter_code
_entity_poly.pdbx_strand_id
1 'polypeptide(L)'
;MKNIILPLCLFFYAATSFAQQIPPKDIEDKVLGWMKVYNFRGVREPLKVDAKLYTPAQQSIADSIGNWMQASYLPKGGLGDVKRRVSEKLGLYNKNNAAMPQSYGAVANTYSHLKYNANGKMVPLTSDGIQWSIMANAPVGIPADALCTPTQYYFTLPSLKEQGSSEENPYIKSLATHPNTKKYPTYVTRNENGMFEIALLLYPQNDFPFIKITKAEYLEQVAAAIERKYAIEKEEAVTKWHTDATRANARKYADEKYQKRISVLKTNKEKYKDRLEETAEIFTNQPDILLENYPDVFVGNGGGTLKLPVYKIDPVIAERCKIDNPQWLTIFWNGGLNSPVGNHQHESITNNFNFDYLYKFCFDPEKVKGQPYKPLRSPR
;
A
#
# COMPACT_ATOMS: atom_id res chain seq x y z
N MET A 1 -59.18 -1.61 -59.13
CA MET A 1 -58.45 -0.60 -58.34
C MET A 1 -57.63 -1.33 -57.29
N LYS A 2 -56.29 -1.31 -57.42
CA LYS A 2 -55.34 -1.98 -56.51
C LYS A 2 -54.93 -0.97 -55.42
N ASN A 3 -55.21 -1.26 -54.16
CA ASN A 3 -54.69 -0.50 -53.03
C ASN A 3 -53.36 -1.12 -52.59
N ILE A 4 -52.28 -0.36 -52.78
CA ILE A 4 -50.93 -0.71 -52.30
C ILE A 4 -50.82 -0.14 -50.88
N ILE A 5 -50.74 -1.02 -49.89
CA ILE A 5 -50.45 -0.67 -48.50
C ILE A 5 -48.93 -0.67 -48.35
N LEU A 6 -48.33 0.51 -48.20
CA LEU A 6 -46.91 0.69 -47.87
C LEU A 6 -46.72 0.42 -46.36
N PRO A 7 -45.86 -0.52 -45.93
CA PRO A 7 -45.54 -0.65 -44.52
C PRO A 7 -44.54 0.45 -44.15
N LEU A 8 -44.98 1.37 -43.29
CA LEU A 8 -44.14 2.39 -42.68
C LEU A 8 -43.21 1.69 -41.67
N CYS A 9 -42.00 1.32 -42.09
CA CYS A 9 -40.95 0.85 -41.20
C CYS A 9 -40.50 2.00 -40.29
N LEU A 10 -41.13 2.11 -39.11
CA LEU A 10 -40.64 2.88 -37.99
C LEU A 10 -39.33 2.27 -37.50
N PHE A 11 -38.21 2.78 -38.03
CA PHE A 11 -36.89 2.61 -37.42
C PHE A 11 -36.92 3.32 -36.05
N PHE A 12 -37.26 2.58 -35.00
CA PHE A 12 -36.88 2.97 -33.65
C PHE A 12 -35.35 2.94 -33.58
N TYR A 13 -34.72 4.10 -33.78
CA TYR A 13 -33.38 4.33 -33.26
C TYR A 13 -33.46 4.17 -31.75
N ALA A 14 -33.21 2.96 -31.27
CA ALA A 14 -32.85 2.74 -29.88
C ALA A 14 -31.52 3.49 -29.69
N ALA A 15 -31.62 4.76 -29.29
CA ALA A 15 -30.50 5.50 -28.76
C ALA A 15 -30.04 4.69 -27.55
N THR A 16 -28.99 3.89 -27.73
CA THR A 16 -28.23 3.34 -26.62
C THR A 16 -27.72 4.56 -25.87
N SER A 17 -28.43 4.93 -24.81
CA SER A 17 -28.02 5.98 -23.91
C SER A 17 -26.76 5.45 -23.22
N PHE A 18 -25.61 5.68 -23.86
CA PHE A 18 -24.32 5.38 -23.27
C PHE A 18 -24.26 6.19 -21.98
N ALA A 19 -24.11 5.48 -20.86
CA ALA A 19 -24.05 6.09 -19.54
C ALA A 19 -23.06 7.25 -19.56
N GLN A 20 -23.57 8.49 -19.51
CA GLN A 20 -22.76 9.68 -19.66
C GLN A 20 -21.89 9.84 -18.40
N GLN A 21 -20.58 9.98 -18.62
CA GLN A 21 -19.65 10.32 -17.55
C GLN A 21 -20.03 11.69 -16.98
N ILE A 22 -20.03 11.80 -15.66
CA ILE A 22 -20.22 13.05 -14.95
C ILE A 22 -18.87 13.77 -14.91
N PRO A 23 -18.76 15.00 -15.44
CA PRO A 23 -17.53 15.77 -15.35
C PRO A 23 -17.15 16.00 -13.87
N PRO A 24 -15.89 15.69 -13.44
CA PRO A 24 -15.49 15.86 -12.05
C PRO A 24 -15.69 17.28 -11.50
N LYS A 25 -15.51 18.31 -12.34
CA LYS A 25 -15.73 19.72 -11.97
C LYS A 25 -17.17 20.01 -11.54
N ASP A 26 -18.15 19.28 -12.07
CA ASP A 26 -19.58 19.50 -11.76
C ASP A 26 -19.96 18.98 -10.36
N ILE A 27 -19.10 18.16 -9.75
CA ILE A 27 -19.33 17.54 -8.44
C ILE A 27 -18.30 17.93 -7.39
N GLU A 28 -17.20 18.57 -7.77
CA GLU A 28 -16.02 18.87 -6.93
C GLU A 28 -16.36 19.51 -5.58
N ASP A 29 -17.31 20.45 -5.57
CA ASP A 29 -17.76 21.12 -4.35
C ASP A 29 -18.99 20.50 -3.69
N LYS A 30 -19.54 19.43 -4.26
CA LYS A 30 -20.75 18.79 -3.76
C LYS A 30 -20.42 17.73 -2.73
N VAL A 31 -21.15 17.75 -1.62
CA VAL A 31 -21.17 16.65 -0.66
C VAL A 31 -22.05 15.54 -1.24
N LEU A 32 -21.41 14.47 -1.72
CA LEU A 32 -22.10 13.31 -2.29
C LEU A 32 -22.32 12.21 -1.25
N GLY A 33 -21.49 12.18 -0.21
CA GLY A 33 -21.60 11.23 0.89
C GLY A 33 -21.20 9.80 0.48
N TRP A 34 -21.71 8.82 1.24
CA TRP A 34 -21.36 7.42 1.10
C TRP A 34 -22.35 6.68 0.19
N MET A 35 -21.85 5.80 -0.68
CA MET A 35 -22.64 4.83 -1.46
C MET A 35 -23.57 4.02 -0.56
N LYS A 36 -23.07 3.69 0.63
CA LYS A 36 -23.77 3.01 1.70
C LYS A 36 -23.15 3.43 3.03
N VAL A 37 -23.99 3.83 3.98
CA VAL A 37 -23.59 3.95 5.39
C VAL A 37 -23.74 2.57 6.01
N TYR A 38 -22.62 1.98 6.42
CA TYR A 38 -22.58 0.67 7.04
C TYR A 38 -22.76 0.84 8.55
N ASN A 39 -23.46 -0.14 9.14
CA ASN A 39 -23.55 -0.33 10.57
C ASN A 39 -23.04 -1.73 10.86
N PHE A 40 -21.73 -1.94 10.70
CA PHE A 40 -21.14 -3.25 10.93
C PHE A 40 -21.33 -3.66 12.39
N ARG A 41 -21.83 -4.89 12.64
CA ARG A 41 -22.22 -5.38 13.98
C ARG A 41 -21.30 -6.48 14.51
N GLY A 42 -20.05 -6.52 14.03
CA GLY A 42 -19.10 -7.57 14.35
C GLY A 42 -19.30 -8.81 13.48
N VAL A 43 -18.22 -9.58 13.36
CA VAL A 43 -18.22 -10.86 12.64
C VAL A 43 -18.25 -11.99 13.65
N ARG A 44 -18.99 -13.07 13.35
CA ARG A 44 -19.12 -14.25 14.21
C ARG A 44 -18.25 -15.42 13.78
N GLU A 45 -17.95 -15.50 12.48
CA GLU A 45 -17.21 -16.61 11.90
C GLU A 45 -15.79 -16.20 11.50
N PRO A 46 -14.79 -17.08 11.67
CA PRO A 46 -13.45 -16.83 11.19
C PRO A 46 -13.42 -16.78 9.65
N LEU A 47 -12.48 -16.03 9.10
CA LEU A 47 -12.24 -15.94 7.66
C LEU A 47 -10.87 -16.54 7.35
N LYS A 48 -10.82 -17.53 6.45
CA LYS A 48 -9.55 -18.08 5.95
C LYS A 48 -9.23 -17.46 4.59
N VAL A 49 -8.02 -16.90 4.46
CA VAL A 49 -7.45 -16.46 3.18
C VAL A 49 -6.07 -17.09 3.04
N ASP A 50 -5.95 -18.03 2.10
CA ASP A 50 -4.75 -18.85 1.91
C ASP A 50 -4.32 -19.54 3.24
N ALA A 51 -3.11 -19.25 3.71
CA ALA A 51 -2.57 -19.78 4.97
C ALA A 51 -2.96 -18.96 6.21
N LYS A 52 -3.61 -17.80 6.04
CA LYS A 52 -3.97 -16.87 7.14
C LYS A 52 -5.39 -17.13 7.63
N LEU A 53 -5.58 -17.18 8.94
CA LEU A 53 -6.86 -17.42 9.59
C LEU A 53 -7.23 -16.21 10.46
N TYR A 54 -8.17 -15.40 9.99
CA TYR A 54 -8.63 -14.21 10.68
C TYR A 54 -9.74 -14.55 11.65
N THR A 55 -9.52 -14.25 12.92
CA THR A 55 -10.52 -14.53 13.96
C THR A 55 -11.73 -13.59 13.84
N PRO A 56 -12.87 -13.95 14.46
CA PRO A 56 -14.00 -13.04 14.61
C PRO A 56 -13.62 -11.70 15.28
N ALA A 57 -12.69 -11.72 16.24
CA ALA A 57 -12.23 -10.53 16.96
C ALA A 57 -11.46 -9.57 16.04
N GLN A 58 -10.49 -10.07 15.27
CA GLN A 58 -9.75 -9.27 14.28
C GLN A 58 -10.68 -8.64 13.25
N GLN A 59 -11.65 -9.41 12.75
CA GLN A 59 -12.63 -8.90 11.80
C GLN A 59 -13.59 -7.87 12.44
N SER A 60 -13.90 -8.00 13.72
CA SER A 60 -14.72 -7.02 14.45
C SER A 60 -13.99 -5.70 14.70
N ILE A 61 -12.66 -5.72 14.80
CA ILE A 61 -11.84 -4.50 14.79
C ILE A 61 -11.95 -3.82 13.42
N ALA A 62 -11.86 -4.57 12.31
CA ALA A 62 -12.06 -4.03 10.96
C ALA A 62 -13.45 -3.40 10.76
N ASP A 63 -14.51 -4.04 11.27
CA ASP A 63 -15.87 -3.50 11.30
C ASP A 63 -15.93 -2.15 12.04
N SER A 64 -15.32 -2.09 13.23
CA SER A 64 -15.28 -0.89 14.06
C SER A 64 -14.55 0.25 13.37
N ILE A 65 -13.39 -0.02 12.78
CA ILE A 65 -12.62 0.93 11.98
C ILE A 65 -13.47 1.47 10.83
N GLY A 66 -14.14 0.60 10.07
CA GLY A 66 -15.00 1.01 8.96
C GLY A 66 -16.11 1.97 9.39
N ASN A 67 -16.78 1.67 10.50
CA ASN A 67 -17.80 2.55 11.08
C ASN A 67 -17.20 3.91 11.49
N TRP A 68 -16.01 3.92 12.11
CA TRP A 68 -15.35 5.16 12.56
C TRP A 68 -14.86 6.02 11.40
N MET A 69 -14.42 5.41 10.31
CA MET A 69 -14.08 6.13 9.08
C MET A 69 -15.29 6.89 8.54
N GLN A 70 -16.47 6.25 8.47
CA GLN A 70 -17.70 6.90 8.02
C GLN A 70 -18.20 7.97 8.99
N ALA A 71 -18.01 7.78 10.29
CA ALA A 71 -18.37 8.77 11.30
C ALA A 71 -17.47 10.02 11.29
N SER A 72 -16.26 9.93 10.72
CA SER A 72 -15.25 11.00 10.76
C SER A 72 -15.07 11.74 9.43
N TYR A 73 -15.62 11.19 8.35
CA TYR A 73 -15.45 11.73 7.01
C TYR A 73 -16.77 11.74 6.25
N LEU A 74 -17.07 12.87 5.62
CA LEU A 74 -18.18 13.03 4.71
C LEU A 74 -17.63 13.30 3.30
N PRO A 75 -17.76 12.35 2.36
CA PRO A 75 -17.22 12.50 1.01
C PRO A 75 -17.77 13.73 0.27
N LYS A 76 -16.85 14.61 -0.12
CA LYS A 76 -17.07 15.81 -0.94
C LYS A 76 -16.28 15.67 -2.24
N GLY A 77 -16.86 16.08 -3.36
CA GLY A 77 -16.21 16.01 -4.67
C GLY A 77 -16.12 14.61 -5.28
N GLY A 78 -16.69 13.61 -4.60
CA GLY A 78 -16.70 12.24 -5.05
C GLY A 78 -17.60 11.38 -4.16
N LEU A 79 -17.96 10.21 -4.67
CA LEU A 79 -18.82 9.25 -3.99
C LEU A 79 -17.96 8.32 -3.14
N GLY A 80 -18.23 8.22 -1.84
CA GLY A 80 -17.43 7.41 -0.93
C GLY A 80 -17.91 5.96 -0.78
N ASP A 81 -16.99 5.02 -0.59
CA ASP A 81 -17.31 3.66 -0.16
C ASP A 81 -16.31 3.19 0.90
N VAL A 82 -16.74 2.30 1.81
CA VAL A 82 -15.87 1.70 2.82
C VAL A 82 -16.00 0.18 2.78
N LYS A 83 -14.86 -0.50 2.83
CA LYS A 83 -14.78 -1.96 2.79
C LYS A 83 -13.85 -2.45 3.87
N ARG A 84 -14.25 -3.54 4.53
CA ARG A 84 -13.30 -4.36 5.29
C ARG A 84 -12.21 -4.86 4.36
N ARG A 85 -11.01 -4.98 4.89
CA ARG A 85 -9.87 -5.55 4.19
C ARG A 85 -9.10 -6.46 5.11
N VAL A 86 -8.68 -7.59 4.55
CA VAL A 86 -7.64 -8.47 5.09
C VAL A 86 -6.50 -8.53 4.08
N SER A 87 -5.39 -9.20 4.39
CA SER A 87 -4.36 -9.46 3.37
C SER A 87 -5.01 -10.07 2.13
N GLU A 88 -4.60 -9.58 0.97
CA GLU A 88 -5.13 -10.04 -0.31
C GLU A 88 -4.80 -11.51 -0.55
N LYS A 89 -5.64 -12.15 -1.37
CA LYS A 89 -5.40 -13.52 -1.82
C LYS A 89 -4.14 -13.56 -2.67
N LEU A 90 -3.31 -14.58 -2.45
CA LEU A 90 -2.12 -14.82 -3.26
C LEU A 90 -2.51 -15.25 -4.68
N GLY A 91 -1.74 -14.77 -5.63
CA GLY A 91 -1.86 -14.97 -7.05
C GLY A 91 -0.48 -14.97 -7.72
N LEU A 92 -0.46 -14.87 -9.04
CA LEU A 92 0.78 -14.98 -9.82
C LEU A 92 1.78 -13.86 -9.50
N TYR A 93 1.28 -12.66 -9.20
CA TYR A 93 2.07 -11.43 -9.12
C TYR A 93 2.40 -10.96 -7.69
N ASN A 94 1.93 -11.67 -6.66
CA ASN A 94 2.09 -11.24 -5.26
C ASN A 94 2.43 -12.40 -4.31
N LYS A 95 3.08 -13.46 -4.81
CA LYS A 95 3.44 -14.65 -3.99
C LYS A 95 4.27 -14.30 -2.75
N ASN A 96 5.11 -13.27 -2.84
CA ASN A 96 5.93 -12.79 -1.73
C ASN A 96 5.10 -12.15 -0.59
N ASN A 97 3.85 -11.76 -0.86
CA ASN A 97 2.93 -11.25 0.18
C ASN A 97 2.51 -12.35 1.17
N ALA A 98 2.86 -13.61 0.91
CA ALA A 98 2.72 -14.71 1.87
C ALA A 98 3.49 -14.43 3.17
N ALA A 99 4.66 -13.79 3.08
CA ALA A 99 5.49 -13.44 4.22
C ALA A 99 5.02 -12.21 5.01
N MET A 100 4.08 -11.43 4.44
CA MET A 100 3.55 -10.28 5.16
C MET A 100 2.76 -10.73 6.39
N PRO A 101 2.70 -9.90 7.46
CA PRO A 101 1.93 -10.22 8.64
C PRO A 101 0.44 -10.39 8.32
N GLN A 102 -0.27 -11.07 9.21
CA GLN A 102 -1.72 -11.17 9.14
C GLN A 102 -2.33 -9.79 9.40
N SER A 103 -2.66 -9.10 8.30
CA SER A 103 -3.09 -7.70 8.30
C SER A 103 -4.59 -7.60 8.08
N TYR A 104 -5.27 -6.73 8.82
CA TYR A 104 -6.72 -6.56 8.74
C TYR A 104 -7.14 -5.13 9.11
N GLY A 105 -8.27 -4.67 8.60
CA GLY A 105 -8.75 -3.32 8.86
C GLY A 105 -9.81 -2.88 7.88
N ALA A 106 -9.87 -1.59 7.58
CA ALA A 106 -10.80 -1.05 6.59
C ALA A 106 -10.12 -0.08 5.64
N VAL A 107 -10.69 0.02 4.45
CA VAL A 107 -10.30 0.94 3.39
C VAL A 107 -11.52 1.71 2.94
N ALA A 108 -11.41 3.03 2.92
CA ALA A 108 -12.34 3.94 2.30
C ALA A 108 -11.76 4.46 0.98
N ASN A 109 -12.61 4.60 -0.03
CA ASN A 109 -12.26 5.23 -1.30
C ASN A 109 -13.25 6.34 -1.59
N THR A 110 -12.76 7.46 -2.11
CA THR A 110 -13.58 8.52 -2.69
C THR A 110 -13.41 8.51 -4.21
N TYR A 111 -14.48 8.16 -4.92
CA TYR A 111 -14.49 8.05 -6.39
C TYR A 111 -14.92 9.38 -7.01
N SER A 112 -14.04 10.01 -7.79
CA SER A 112 -14.33 11.27 -8.52
C SER A 112 -14.75 11.03 -9.98
N HIS A 113 -14.43 9.87 -10.54
CA HIS A 113 -14.88 9.47 -11.88
C HIS A 113 -16.20 8.72 -11.78
N LEU A 114 -17.31 9.40 -12.06
CA LEU A 114 -18.66 8.89 -11.83
C LEU A 114 -19.48 8.85 -13.12
N LYS A 115 -20.51 7.99 -13.15
CA LYS A 115 -21.54 7.94 -14.19
C LYS A 115 -22.90 7.67 -13.56
N TYR A 116 -23.97 7.93 -14.30
CA TYR A 116 -25.29 7.41 -13.94
C TYR A 116 -25.46 5.98 -14.49
N ASN A 117 -25.97 5.08 -13.66
CA ASN A 117 -26.37 3.76 -14.13
C ASN A 117 -27.76 3.80 -14.80
N ALA A 118 -28.25 2.67 -15.30
CA ALA A 118 -29.55 2.57 -15.97
C ALA A 118 -30.76 3.01 -15.10
N ASN A 119 -30.59 3.03 -13.77
CA ASN A 119 -31.62 3.46 -12.82
C ASN A 119 -31.45 4.94 -12.41
N GLY A 120 -30.59 5.70 -13.08
CA GLY A 120 -30.30 7.09 -12.74
C GLY A 120 -29.50 7.26 -11.45
N LYS A 121 -28.93 6.19 -10.87
CA LYS A 121 -28.10 6.28 -9.66
C LYS A 121 -26.65 6.55 -10.05
N MET A 122 -26.03 7.50 -9.36
CA MET A 122 -24.60 7.78 -9.46
C MET A 122 -23.78 6.57 -8.96
N VAL A 123 -22.83 6.11 -9.78
CA VAL A 123 -21.93 4.99 -9.48
C VAL A 123 -20.51 5.30 -9.98
N PRO A 124 -19.46 4.66 -9.43
CA PRO A 124 -18.12 4.77 -9.97
C PRO A 124 -18.07 4.33 -11.43
N LEU A 125 -17.37 5.12 -12.27
CA LEU A 125 -17.05 4.78 -13.65
C LEU A 125 -15.89 3.78 -13.70
N THR A 126 -14.88 3.99 -12.84
CA THR A 126 -13.70 3.13 -12.66
C THR A 126 -13.58 2.69 -11.20
N SER A 127 -12.63 1.80 -10.92
CA SER A 127 -12.25 1.43 -9.56
C SER A 127 -11.27 2.42 -8.91
N ASP A 128 -10.88 3.47 -9.61
CA ASP A 128 -9.88 4.42 -9.15
C ASP A 128 -10.51 5.40 -8.16
N GLY A 129 -9.94 5.47 -6.97
CA GLY A 129 -10.42 6.35 -5.92
C GLY A 129 -9.28 6.86 -5.07
N ILE A 130 -9.52 7.99 -4.41
CA ILE A 130 -8.59 8.53 -3.43
C ILE A 130 -8.77 7.70 -2.16
N GLN A 131 -7.73 6.93 -1.83
CA GLN A 131 -7.76 5.91 -0.80
C GLN A 131 -7.37 6.50 0.57
N TRP A 132 -8.10 6.06 1.59
CA TRP A 132 -7.74 6.13 2.99
C TRP A 132 -7.90 4.74 3.61
N SER A 133 -6.95 4.27 4.38
CA SER A 133 -7.01 2.98 5.06
C SER A 133 -6.48 3.07 6.49
N ILE A 134 -7.01 2.19 7.32
CA ILE A 134 -6.51 1.93 8.67
C ILE A 134 -6.41 0.42 8.79
N MET A 135 -5.19 -0.07 8.91
CA MET A 135 -4.88 -1.50 8.87
C MET A 135 -4.03 -1.88 10.08
N ALA A 136 -4.48 -2.85 10.87
CA ALA A 136 -3.67 -3.53 11.85
C ALA A 136 -2.62 -4.41 11.16
N ASN A 137 -1.42 -4.42 11.70
CA ASN A 137 -0.28 -5.26 11.30
C ASN A 137 0.17 -5.09 9.82
N ALA A 138 -0.33 -4.08 9.10
CA ALA A 138 0.07 -3.84 7.72
C ALA A 138 1.46 -3.18 7.72
N PRO A 139 2.42 -3.70 6.94
CA PRO A 139 3.73 -3.07 6.85
C PRO A 139 3.60 -1.64 6.32
N VAL A 140 4.57 -0.82 6.70
CA VAL A 140 4.73 0.55 6.22
C VAL A 140 5.96 0.59 5.32
N GLY A 141 6.04 1.57 4.42
CA GLY A 141 7.21 1.77 3.57
C GLY A 141 7.13 1.06 2.22
N ILE A 142 8.29 0.93 1.58
CA ILE A 142 8.42 0.45 0.22
C ILE A 142 8.98 -0.99 0.26
N PRO A 143 8.26 -1.99 -0.29
CA PRO A 143 8.76 -3.35 -0.35
C PRO A 143 10.12 -3.42 -1.04
N ALA A 144 11.04 -4.22 -0.50
CA ALA A 144 12.32 -4.55 -1.12
C ALA A 144 12.14 -5.80 -1.99
N ASP A 145 11.36 -5.69 -3.07
CA ASP A 145 10.76 -6.85 -3.76
C ASP A 145 11.77 -7.90 -4.23
N ALA A 146 12.95 -7.46 -4.67
CA ALA A 146 14.03 -8.34 -5.09
C ALA A 146 14.52 -9.28 -3.97
N LEU A 147 14.48 -8.82 -2.71
CA LEU A 147 14.90 -9.58 -1.53
C LEU A 147 13.76 -10.42 -0.96
N CYS A 148 12.51 -9.97 -1.11
CA CYS A 148 11.34 -10.66 -0.59
C CYS A 148 11.19 -12.08 -1.14
N THR A 149 10.70 -12.97 -0.29
CA THR A 149 10.35 -14.35 -0.60
C THR A 149 9.00 -14.69 0.03
N PRO A 150 8.39 -15.85 -0.28
CA PRO A 150 7.16 -16.27 0.40
C PRO A 150 7.30 -16.46 1.92
N THR A 151 8.52 -16.51 2.47
CA THR A 151 8.78 -16.69 3.91
C THR A 151 9.42 -15.49 4.59
N GLN A 152 9.98 -14.54 3.84
CA GLN A 152 10.67 -13.37 4.37
C GLN A 152 10.25 -12.10 3.63
N TYR A 153 9.81 -11.10 4.37
CA TYR A 153 9.41 -9.81 3.85
C TYR A 153 10.41 -8.72 4.28
N TYR A 154 10.97 -8.03 3.30
CA TYR A 154 11.91 -6.94 3.48
C TYR A 154 11.33 -5.65 2.89
N PHE A 155 11.68 -4.51 3.48
CA PHE A 155 11.21 -3.22 3.02
C PHE A 155 12.13 -2.08 3.48
N THR A 156 11.99 -0.92 2.87
CA THR A 156 12.65 0.32 3.29
C THR A 156 11.63 1.31 3.83
N LEU A 157 12.08 2.19 4.73
CA LEU A 157 11.28 3.28 5.28
C LEU A 157 11.98 4.60 5.02
N PRO A 158 11.88 5.14 3.80
CA PRO A 158 12.55 6.37 3.47
C PRO A 158 11.93 7.56 4.22
N SER A 159 12.78 8.36 4.86
CA SER A 159 12.41 9.70 5.29
C SER A 159 12.22 10.63 4.10
N LEU A 160 11.59 11.77 4.32
CA LEU A 160 11.39 12.77 3.27
C LEU A 160 12.69 13.39 2.79
N LYS A 161 13.63 13.63 3.71
CA LYS A 161 14.97 14.13 3.41
C LYS A 161 15.72 13.16 2.52
N GLU A 162 15.64 11.87 2.83
CA GLU A 162 16.21 10.79 2.02
C GLU A 162 15.58 10.74 0.63
N GLN A 163 14.29 11.05 0.48
CA GLN A 163 13.62 11.14 -0.82
C GLN A 163 13.90 12.45 -1.57
N GLY A 164 14.86 13.27 -1.13
CA GLY A 164 15.19 14.54 -1.76
C GLY A 164 14.09 15.60 -1.66
N SER A 165 13.11 15.42 -0.77
CA SER A 165 12.07 16.41 -0.49
C SER A 165 12.53 17.38 0.58
N SER A 166 12.17 18.67 0.44
CA SER A 166 12.43 19.64 1.50
C SER A 166 11.55 19.34 2.72
N GLU A 167 12.17 19.34 3.90
CA GLU A 167 11.46 19.29 5.18
C GLU A 167 10.55 20.52 5.38
N GLU A 168 10.72 21.55 4.54
CA GLU A 168 9.91 22.77 4.52
C GLU A 168 8.54 22.62 3.86
N ASN A 169 8.19 21.44 3.35
CA ASN A 169 6.85 21.25 2.79
C ASN A 169 5.77 21.55 3.86
N PRO A 170 4.85 22.48 3.61
CA PRO A 170 3.88 22.93 4.60
C PRO A 170 2.95 21.80 5.09
N TYR A 171 2.70 20.76 4.30
CA TYR A 171 1.87 19.63 4.68
C TYR A 171 2.59 18.66 5.63
N ILE A 172 3.88 18.45 5.40
CA ILE A 172 4.72 17.66 6.31
C ILE A 172 4.80 18.39 7.65
N LYS A 173 5.06 19.70 7.59
CA LYS A 173 5.09 20.55 8.77
C LYS A 173 3.74 20.58 9.49
N SER A 174 2.62 20.61 8.76
CA SER A 174 1.29 20.57 9.36
C SER A 174 1.09 19.23 10.09
N LEU A 175 1.39 18.09 9.48
CA LEU A 175 1.28 16.78 10.14
C LEU A 175 2.20 16.64 11.35
N ALA A 176 3.44 17.09 11.25
CA ALA A 176 4.42 17.02 12.33
C ALA A 176 4.07 17.92 13.53
N THR A 177 3.31 19.00 13.30
CA THR A 177 2.92 19.96 14.35
C THR A 177 1.47 19.82 14.81
N HIS A 178 0.62 19.14 14.03
CA HIS A 178 -0.81 19.07 14.28
C HIS A 178 -1.10 18.25 15.56
N PRO A 179 -1.94 18.76 16.50
CA PRO A 179 -2.14 18.14 17.81
C PRO A 179 -2.58 16.66 17.78
N ASN A 180 -3.30 16.26 16.73
CA ASN A 180 -3.83 14.91 16.58
C ASN A 180 -2.80 13.91 16.01
N THR A 181 -1.78 14.37 15.29
CA THR A 181 -0.82 13.52 14.56
C THR A 181 0.61 13.61 15.07
N LYS A 182 1.01 14.73 15.69
CA LYS A 182 2.39 15.01 16.15
C LYS A 182 3.01 13.98 17.09
N LYS A 183 2.20 13.17 17.76
CA LYS A 183 2.63 12.13 18.71
C LYS A 183 2.92 10.78 18.03
N TYR A 184 2.64 10.66 16.73
CA TYR A 184 2.81 9.42 15.98
C TYR A 184 3.85 9.61 14.88
N PRO A 185 4.76 8.64 14.69
CA PRO A 185 5.65 8.67 13.54
C PRO A 185 4.87 8.79 12.23
N THR A 186 5.28 9.75 11.42
CA THR A 186 4.68 10.06 10.14
C THR A 186 5.70 9.78 9.05
N TYR A 187 5.34 8.95 8.09
CA TYR A 187 6.10 8.68 6.89
C TYR A 187 5.35 9.30 5.71
N VAL A 188 6.08 10.00 4.86
CA VAL A 188 5.52 10.58 3.65
C VAL A 188 6.38 10.16 2.49
N THR A 189 5.77 9.51 1.51
CA THR A 189 6.41 9.09 0.27
C THR A 189 5.79 9.79 -0.92
N ARG A 190 6.49 9.80 -2.05
CA ARG A 190 5.89 10.11 -3.35
C ARG A 190 5.71 8.81 -4.13
N ASN A 191 4.53 8.59 -4.69
CA ASN A 191 4.33 7.50 -5.63
C ASN A 191 4.81 7.87 -7.04
N GLU A 192 4.71 6.92 -7.97
CA GLU A 192 5.15 7.07 -9.36
C GLU A 192 4.45 8.22 -10.10
N ASN A 193 3.24 8.58 -9.66
CA ASN A 193 2.47 9.72 -10.20
C ASN A 193 2.83 11.05 -9.51
N GLY A 194 3.84 11.06 -8.64
CA GLY A 194 4.27 12.23 -7.88
C GLY A 194 3.32 12.66 -6.76
N MET A 195 2.26 11.89 -6.49
CA MET A 195 1.31 12.16 -5.40
C MET A 195 1.93 11.80 -4.05
N PHE A 196 1.55 12.55 -3.01
CA PHE A 196 1.97 12.22 -1.66
C PHE A 196 1.17 11.04 -1.12
N GLU A 197 1.89 10.12 -0.52
CA GLU A 197 1.37 9.01 0.25
C GLU A 197 1.77 9.24 1.69
N ILE A 198 0.79 9.31 2.59
CA ILE A 198 1.03 9.60 3.99
C ILE A 198 0.69 8.35 4.80
N ALA A 199 1.60 7.95 5.69
CA ALA A 199 1.38 6.87 6.64
C ALA A 199 1.68 7.35 8.06
N LEU A 200 0.71 7.18 8.97
CA LEU A 200 0.90 7.30 10.41
C LEU A 200 1.02 5.90 11.01
N LEU A 201 2.01 5.70 11.88
CA LEU A 201 2.22 4.45 12.58
C LEU A 201 1.86 4.60 14.07
N LEU A 202 0.93 3.76 14.54
CA LEU A 202 0.53 3.70 15.95
C LEU A 202 0.96 2.34 16.50
N TYR A 203 1.74 2.33 17.57
CA TYR A 203 2.26 1.10 18.17
C TYR A 203 2.50 1.32 19.68
N PRO A 204 2.36 0.27 20.51
CA PRO A 204 2.47 0.39 21.95
C PRO A 204 3.88 0.79 22.38
N GLN A 205 3.97 1.68 23.37
CA GLN A 205 5.20 2.01 24.12
C GLN A 205 6.40 2.49 23.28
N ASN A 206 6.19 2.90 22.03
CA ASN A 206 7.25 3.21 21.07
C ASN A 206 8.20 2.04 20.75
N ASP A 207 7.78 0.79 20.97
CA ASP A 207 8.54 -0.39 20.54
C ASP A 207 8.34 -0.63 19.05
N PHE A 208 9.29 -0.12 18.26
CA PHE A 208 9.23 -0.19 16.80
C PHE A 208 9.20 -1.66 16.33
N PRO A 209 8.16 -2.12 15.59
CA PRO A 209 7.92 -3.54 15.34
C PRO A 209 8.85 -4.17 14.28
N PHE A 210 9.86 -3.42 13.82
CA PHE A 210 10.70 -3.78 12.69
C PHE A 210 12.17 -3.76 13.07
N ILE A 211 12.91 -4.74 12.55
CA ILE A 211 14.33 -4.91 12.82
C ILE A 211 15.11 -4.46 11.59
N LYS A 212 16.14 -3.63 11.79
CA LYS A 212 17.13 -3.32 10.76
C LYS A 212 17.99 -4.55 10.50
N ILE A 213 18.13 -4.96 9.24
CA ILE A 213 19.00 -6.10 8.90
C ILE A 213 20.46 -5.66 8.80
N THR A 214 21.37 -6.59 9.03
CA THR A 214 22.81 -6.35 8.92
C THR A 214 23.26 -6.43 7.46
N LYS A 215 24.47 -5.93 7.16
CA LYS A 215 25.09 -6.11 5.84
C LYS A 215 25.32 -7.59 5.50
N ALA A 216 25.67 -8.42 6.48
CA ALA A 216 25.76 -9.87 6.30
C ALA A 216 24.43 -10.45 5.79
N GLU A 217 23.34 -10.20 6.52
CA GLU A 217 22.02 -10.70 6.15
C GLU A 217 21.60 -10.17 4.77
N TYR A 218 21.80 -8.88 4.50
CA TYR A 218 21.49 -8.29 3.20
C TYR A 218 22.26 -8.98 2.06
N LEU A 219 23.58 -9.16 2.19
CA LEU A 219 24.40 -9.80 1.16
C LEU A 219 24.06 -11.29 0.95
N GLU A 220 23.57 -11.97 1.98
CA GLU A 220 23.02 -13.32 1.86
C GLU A 220 21.72 -13.32 1.04
N GLN A 221 20.81 -12.40 1.32
CA GLN A 221 19.55 -12.27 0.56
C GLN A 221 19.78 -11.86 -0.89
N VAL A 222 20.77 -10.99 -1.16
CA VAL A 222 21.20 -10.66 -2.51
C VAL A 222 21.71 -11.90 -3.25
N ALA A 223 22.48 -12.76 -2.59
CA ALA A 223 22.95 -14.01 -3.20
C ALA A 223 21.77 -14.89 -3.63
N ALA A 224 20.81 -15.11 -2.72
CA ALA A 224 19.61 -15.89 -3.00
C ALA A 224 18.76 -15.27 -4.13
N ALA A 225 18.68 -13.93 -4.18
CA ALA A 225 17.94 -13.22 -5.23
C ALA A 225 18.62 -13.33 -6.60
N ILE A 226 19.96 -13.28 -6.68
CA ILE A 226 20.72 -13.51 -7.91
C ILE A 226 20.44 -14.90 -8.47
N GLU A 227 20.42 -15.94 -7.63
CA GLU A 227 20.08 -17.30 -8.06
C GLU A 227 18.66 -17.39 -8.64
N ARG A 228 17.67 -16.79 -7.95
CA ARG A 228 16.28 -16.75 -8.45
C ARG A 228 16.20 -16.05 -9.80
N LYS A 229 16.86 -14.89 -9.94
CA LYS A 229 16.86 -14.12 -11.19
C LYS A 229 17.51 -14.91 -12.32
N TYR A 230 18.61 -15.60 -12.05
CA TYR A 230 19.29 -16.43 -13.04
C TYR A 230 18.40 -17.60 -13.49
N ALA A 231 17.71 -18.27 -12.58
CA ALA A 231 16.75 -19.32 -12.93
C ALA A 231 15.64 -18.79 -13.85
N ILE A 232 15.07 -17.63 -13.55
CA ILE A 232 14.07 -16.96 -14.38
C ILE A 232 14.66 -16.62 -15.76
N GLU A 233 15.84 -16.00 -15.83
CA GLU A 233 16.47 -15.62 -17.10
C GLU A 233 16.77 -16.85 -17.98
N LYS A 234 17.14 -18.00 -17.40
CA LYS A 234 17.30 -19.26 -18.15
C LYS A 234 15.99 -19.81 -18.67
N GLU A 235 14.92 -19.74 -17.89
CA GLU A 235 13.59 -20.17 -18.33
C GLU A 235 13.08 -19.27 -19.46
N GLU A 236 13.20 -17.95 -19.30
CA GLU A 236 12.85 -16.96 -20.33
C GLU A 236 13.67 -17.16 -21.62
N ALA A 237 14.95 -17.53 -21.50
CA ALA A 237 15.78 -17.84 -22.65
C ALA A 237 15.21 -18.98 -23.52
N VAL A 238 14.43 -19.90 -22.92
CA VAL A 238 13.78 -21.02 -23.63
C VAL A 238 12.39 -20.62 -24.14
N THR A 239 11.61 -19.92 -23.31
CA THR A 239 10.18 -19.69 -23.56
C THR A 239 9.92 -18.48 -24.46
N LYS A 240 10.76 -17.44 -24.42
CA LYS A 240 10.56 -16.20 -25.20
C LYS A 240 11.24 -16.23 -26.57
N TRP A 241 12.26 -17.06 -26.76
CA TRP A 241 13.04 -17.10 -28.01
C TRP A 241 12.67 -18.30 -28.87
N HIS A 242 12.50 -18.06 -30.17
CA HIS A 242 11.86 -19.02 -31.08
C HIS A 242 12.83 -19.94 -31.83
N THR A 243 14.12 -19.60 -31.90
CA THR A 243 15.12 -20.40 -32.62
C THR A 243 16.21 -20.89 -31.68
N ASP A 244 16.82 -22.03 -31.99
CA ASP A 244 17.87 -22.60 -31.12
C ASP A 244 19.09 -21.67 -30.99
N ALA A 245 19.45 -20.96 -32.07
CA ALA A 245 20.52 -19.96 -32.04
C ALA A 245 20.18 -18.78 -31.10
N THR A 246 18.95 -18.26 -31.13
CA THR A 246 18.56 -17.15 -30.25
C THR A 246 18.42 -17.58 -28.79
N ARG A 247 17.93 -18.81 -28.53
CA ARG A 247 17.91 -19.43 -27.20
C ARG A 247 19.31 -19.60 -26.62
N ALA A 248 20.25 -20.11 -27.43
CA ALA A 248 21.64 -20.30 -27.01
C ALA A 248 22.31 -18.96 -26.65
N ASN A 249 22.10 -17.93 -27.47
CA ASN A 249 22.60 -16.58 -27.19
C ASN A 249 21.98 -15.98 -25.92
N ALA A 250 20.66 -16.12 -25.72
CA ALA A 250 19.98 -15.65 -24.53
C ALA A 250 20.47 -16.36 -23.25
N ARG A 251 20.69 -17.68 -23.32
CA ARG A 251 21.30 -18.46 -22.21
C ARG A 251 22.71 -18.00 -21.91
N LYS A 252 23.55 -17.83 -22.94
CA LYS A 252 24.92 -17.32 -22.79
C LYS A 252 24.92 -15.95 -22.09
N TYR A 253 24.02 -15.06 -22.50
CA TYR A 253 23.89 -13.74 -21.88
C TYR A 253 23.43 -13.81 -20.42
N ALA A 254 22.51 -14.72 -20.08
CA ALA A 254 22.13 -14.98 -18.69
C ALA A 254 23.31 -15.51 -17.85
N ASP A 255 24.11 -16.43 -18.41
CA ASP A 255 25.31 -16.96 -17.76
C ASP A 255 26.35 -15.85 -17.51
N GLU A 256 26.65 -15.03 -18.51
CA GLU A 256 27.58 -13.90 -18.41
C GLU A 256 27.15 -12.89 -17.33
N LYS A 257 25.85 -12.53 -17.30
CA LYS A 257 25.28 -11.66 -16.26
C LYS A 257 25.39 -12.27 -14.88
N TYR A 258 25.03 -13.54 -14.74
CA TYR A 258 25.12 -14.25 -13.46
C TYR A 258 26.56 -14.26 -12.93
N GLN A 259 27.54 -14.60 -13.77
CA GLN A 259 28.96 -14.58 -13.36
C GLN A 259 29.42 -13.18 -12.94
N LYS A 260 28.99 -12.13 -13.66
CA LYS A 260 29.30 -10.75 -13.29
C LYS A 260 28.68 -10.38 -11.94
N ARG A 261 27.41 -10.72 -11.71
CA ARG A 261 26.71 -10.46 -10.43
C ARG A 261 27.39 -11.16 -9.26
N ILE A 262 27.76 -12.45 -9.41
CA ILE A 262 28.46 -13.22 -8.37
C ILE A 262 29.84 -12.63 -8.07
N SER A 263 30.59 -12.22 -9.10
CA SER A 263 31.90 -11.57 -8.92
C SER A 263 31.78 -10.24 -8.14
N VAL A 264 30.79 -9.43 -8.48
CA VAL A 264 30.50 -8.18 -7.77
C VAL A 264 30.07 -8.47 -6.32
N LEU A 265 29.20 -9.46 -6.09
CA LEU A 265 28.79 -9.85 -4.75
C LEU A 265 29.99 -10.29 -3.89
N LYS A 266 30.92 -11.07 -4.46
CA LYS A 266 32.16 -11.46 -3.77
C LYS A 266 33.00 -10.24 -3.40
N THR A 267 33.13 -9.28 -4.32
CA THR A 267 33.84 -8.01 -4.07
C THR A 267 33.19 -7.21 -2.94
N ASN A 268 31.85 -7.13 -2.90
CA ASN A 268 31.12 -6.49 -1.81
C ASN A 268 31.34 -7.21 -0.48
N LYS A 269 31.24 -8.54 -0.44
CA LYS A 269 31.50 -9.33 0.78
C LYS A 269 32.91 -9.09 1.32
N GLU A 270 33.93 -9.07 0.45
CA GLU A 270 35.30 -8.78 0.86
C GLU A 270 35.48 -7.34 1.37
N LYS A 271 34.93 -6.35 0.63
CA LYS A 271 35.00 -4.94 1.01
C LYS A 271 34.38 -4.65 2.38
N TYR A 272 33.31 -5.35 2.74
CA TYR A 272 32.55 -5.13 3.97
C TYR A 272 32.78 -6.19 5.05
N LYS A 273 33.77 -7.09 4.89
CA LYS A 273 33.99 -8.24 5.80
C LYS A 273 34.14 -7.86 7.28
N ASP A 274 34.78 -6.72 7.56
CA ASP A 274 35.03 -6.23 8.93
C ASP A 274 33.86 -5.36 9.46
N ARG A 275 32.80 -5.21 8.67
CA ARG A 275 31.64 -4.32 8.91
C ARG A 275 30.31 -5.02 8.66
N LEU A 276 30.31 -6.36 8.64
CA LEU A 276 29.15 -7.16 8.30
C LEU A 276 27.97 -7.01 9.28
N GLU A 277 28.26 -6.69 10.55
CA GLU A 277 27.26 -6.46 11.60
C GLU A 277 26.62 -5.06 11.56
N GLU A 278 27.14 -4.15 10.72
CA GLU A 278 26.51 -2.84 10.56
C GLU A 278 25.14 -2.96 9.87
N THR A 279 24.26 -1.99 10.12
CA THR A 279 23.00 -1.87 9.39
C THR A 279 23.24 -1.82 7.87
N ALA A 280 22.45 -2.58 7.12
CA ALA A 280 22.39 -2.47 5.67
C ALA A 280 21.62 -1.20 5.28
N GLU A 281 22.32 -0.22 4.72
CA GLU A 281 21.75 1.01 4.17
C GLU A 281 21.94 1.02 2.66
N ILE A 282 20.85 1.08 1.89
CA ILE A 282 20.86 1.06 0.43
C ILE A 282 20.55 2.44 -0.16
N PHE A 283 20.94 2.68 -1.41
CA PHE A 283 20.85 3.98 -2.07
C PHE A 283 19.69 4.08 -3.08
N THR A 284 18.82 3.08 -3.11
CA THR A 284 17.63 3.02 -3.98
C THR A 284 16.42 2.56 -3.17
N ASN A 285 15.22 3.04 -3.53
CA ASN A 285 13.97 2.62 -2.89
C ASN A 285 13.65 1.12 -3.13
N GLN A 286 14.12 0.59 -4.27
CA GLN A 286 14.04 -0.82 -4.64
C GLN A 286 15.47 -1.35 -4.73
N PRO A 287 15.90 -2.28 -3.86
CA PRO A 287 17.23 -2.85 -3.93
C PRO A 287 17.41 -3.56 -5.27
N ASP A 288 18.46 -3.18 -6.01
CA ASP A 288 18.76 -3.80 -7.29
C ASP A 288 19.71 -4.99 -7.09
N ILE A 289 19.31 -6.13 -7.65
CA ILE A 289 20.11 -7.38 -7.69
C ILE A 289 20.87 -7.51 -9.01
N LEU A 290 20.67 -6.56 -9.93
CA LEU A 290 21.38 -6.41 -11.19
C LEU A 290 22.75 -5.76 -10.94
N LEU A 291 23.57 -6.43 -10.13
CA LEU A 291 24.90 -5.97 -9.72
C LEU A 291 25.86 -5.75 -10.90
N GLU A 292 25.53 -6.22 -12.11
CA GLU A 292 26.24 -5.85 -13.33
C GLU A 292 26.21 -4.35 -13.65
N ASN A 293 25.23 -3.61 -13.11
CA ASN A 293 25.03 -2.17 -13.30
C ASN A 293 25.38 -1.36 -12.04
N TYR A 294 25.46 -2.02 -10.89
CA TYR A 294 25.67 -1.41 -9.57
C TYR A 294 26.74 -2.20 -8.81
N PRO A 295 28.03 -1.82 -8.95
CA PRO A 295 29.15 -2.58 -8.40
C PRO A 295 29.24 -2.55 -6.86
N ASP A 296 28.52 -1.63 -6.20
CA ASP A 296 28.47 -1.55 -4.73
C ASP A 296 27.05 -1.33 -4.24
N VAL A 297 26.52 -2.28 -3.47
CA VAL A 297 25.13 -2.26 -3.00
C VAL A 297 24.85 -1.24 -1.89
N PHE A 298 25.89 -0.72 -1.21
CA PHE A 298 25.75 0.21 -0.08
C PHE A 298 26.24 1.63 -0.39
N VAL A 299 27.00 1.83 -1.47
CA VAL A 299 27.50 3.16 -1.88
C VAL A 299 26.88 3.64 -3.20
N GLY A 300 26.43 2.72 -4.05
CA GLY A 300 25.86 3.04 -5.35
C GLY A 300 26.84 3.69 -6.32
N ASN A 301 26.30 4.34 -7.36
CA ASN A 301 27.07 4.92 -8.47
C ASN A 301 27.46 6.40 -8.25
N GLY A 302 27.58 6.84 -6.99
CA GLY A 302 28.07 8.20 -6.66
C GLY A 302 27.10 9.35 -6.91
N GLY A 303 25.83 9.07 -7.23
CA GLY A 303 24.84 10.09 -7.61
C GLY A 303 23.91 10.61 -6.50
N GLY A 304 23.90 10.02 -5.30
CA GLY A 304 22.93 10.39 -4.26
C GLY A 304 23.43 10.23 -2.83
N THR A 305 22.91 11.06 -1.92
CA THR A 305 23.11 10.99 -0.47
C THR A 305 22.13 10.05 0.23
N LEU A 306 21.30 9.34 -0.54
CA LEU A 306 20.26 8.47 -0.04
C LEU A 306 20.85 7.25 0.67
N LYS A 307 20.43 7.04 1.91
CA LYS A 307 20.79 5.88 2.73
C LYS A 307 19.55 5.35 3.42
N LEU A 308 19.02 4.25 2.92
CA LEU A 308 17.79 3.64 3.41
C LEU A 308 18.12 2.37 4.18
N PRO A 309 17.90 2.35 5.50
CA PRO A 309 17.98 1.10 6.23
C PRO A 309 16.97 0.10 5.67
N VAL A 310 17.40 -1.15 5.52
CA VAL A 310 16.53 -2.25 5.15
C VAL A 310 15.98 -2.91 6.41
N TYR A 311 14.67 -3.10 6.46
CA TYR A 311 13.94 -3.64 7.59
C TYR A 311 13.34 -5.01 7.24
N LYS A 312 13.14 -5.81 8.28
CA LYS A 312 12.25 -6.97 8.29
C LYS A 312 11.31 -6.87 9.50
N ILE A 313 10.23 -7.64 9.48
CA ILE A 313 9.38 -7.80 10.67
C ILE A 313 10.09 -8.75 11.65
N ASP A 314 10.09 -8.40 12.94
CA ASP A 314 10.56 -9.30 13.99
C ASP A 314 9.75 -10.62 13.95
N PRO A 315 10.39 -11.80 13.87
CA PRO A 315 9.66 -13.08 13.83
C PRO A 315 8.72 -13.31 15.03
N VAL A 316 9.10 -12.88 16.23
CA VAL A 316 8.27 -12.97 17.43
C VAL A 316 7.03 -12.10 17.28
N ILE A 317 7.20 -10.89 16.74
CA ILE A 317 6.08 -9.99 16.45
C ILE A 317 5.20 -10.55 15.32
N ALA A 318 5.79 -11.16 14.28
CA ALA A 318 5.06 -11.78 13.18
C ALA A 318 4.13 -12.90 13.66
N GLU A 319 4.58 -13.72 14.63
CA GLU A 319 3.73 -14.72 15.27
C GLU A 319 2.59 -14.07 16.09
N ARG A 320 2.87 -12.98 16.81
CA ARG A 320 1.84 -12.21 17.53
C ARG A 320 0.84 -11.52 16.59
N CYS A 321 1.18 -11.26 15.33
CA CYS A 321 0.18 -10.75 14.38
C CYS A 321 -0.95 -11.75 14.07
N LYS A 322 -0.77 -13.04 14.40
CA LYS A 322 -1.78 -14.08 14.18
C LYS A 322 -2.87 -14.10 15.26
N ILE A 323 -2.63 -13.47 16.41
CA ILE A 323 -3.59 -13.39 17.52
C ILE A 323 -4.48 -12.13 17.42
N ASP A 324 -5.47 -12.05 18.30
CA ASP A 324 -6.55 -11.04 18.21
C ASP A 324 -6.07 -9.59 18.35
N ASN A 325 -5.03 -9.36 19.15
CA ASN A 325 -4.55 -8.00 19.43
C ASN A 325 -3.65 -7.47 18.29
N PRO A 326 -3.95 -6.27 17.75
CA PRO A 326 -3.02 -5.57 16.86
C PRO A 326 -1.65 -5.39 17.51
N GLN A 327 -0.58 -5.55 16.74
CA GLN A 327 0.78 -5.24 17.16
C GLN A 327 1.15 -3.80 16.80
N TRP A 328 0.64 -3.31 15.67
CA TRP A 328 0.65 -1.90 15.29
C TRP A 328 -0.54 -1.60 14.38
N LEU A 329 -0.82 -0.31 14.16
CA LEU A 329 -1.77 0.17 13.17
C LEU A 329 -1.05 1.09 12.18
N THR A 330 -1.31 0.87 10.91
CA THR A 330 -0.88 1.73 9.81
C THR A 330 -2.11 2.48 9.29
N ILE A 331 -2.12 3.80 9.46
CA ILE A 331 -3.11 4.68 8.87
C ILE A 331 -2.48 5.28 7.64
N PHE A 332 -3.02 4.95 6.47
CA PHE A 332 -2.48 5.38 5.19
C PHE A 332 -3.52 6.17 4.42
N TRP A 333 -3.13 7.24 3.74
CA TRP A 333 -4.00 7.86 2.74
C TRP A 333 -3.20 8.55 1.64
N ASN A 334 -3.83 8.62 0.47
CA ASN A 334 -3.30 9.36 -0.66
C ASN A 334 -3.61 10.84 -0.44
N GLY A 335 -2.56 11.60 -0.14
CA GLY A 335 -2.60 13.05 -0.16
C GLY A 335 -2.58 13.54 -1.60
N GLY A 336 -3.70 13.38 -2.31
CA GLY A 336 -3.96 14.07 -3.57
C GLY A 336 -4.11 15.58 -3.33
N LEU A 337 -3.08 16.22 -2.74
CA LEU A 337 -3.10 17.56 -2.17
C LEU A 337 -3.15 18.66 -3.25
N ASN A 338 -2.97 18.26 -4.51
CA ASN A 338 -3.20 19.08 -5.68
C ASN A 338 -4.66 18.99 -6.17
N SER A 339 -5.51 18.21 -5.50
CA SER A 339 -6.93 18.07 -5.81
C SER A 339 -7.79 18.48 -4.60
N PRO A 340 -8.88 19.23 -4.80
CA PRO A 340 -9.78 19.61 -3.70
C PRO A 340 -10.41 18.39 -2.98
N VAL A 341 -10.66 17.29 -3.70
CA VAL A 341 -11.13 16.03 -3.08
C VAL A 341 -10.09 15.48 -2.10
N GLY A 342 -8.82 15.40 -2.52
CA GLY A 342 -7.73 14.91 -1.68
C GLY A 342 -7.44 15.84 -0.50
N ASN A 343 -7.49 17.16 -0.69
CA ASN A 343 -7.36 18.14 0.39
C ASN A 343 -8.46 17.98 1.44
N HIS A 344 -9.73 17.89 1.01
CA HIS A 344 -10.85 17.67 1.93
C HIS A 344 -10.72 16.35 2.70
N GLN A 345 -10.28 15.27 2.04
CA GLN A 345 -10.03 13.99 2.72
C GLN A 345 -8.90 14.13 3.75
N HIS A 346 -7.77 14.74 3.39
CA HIS A 346 -6.64 14.97 4.29
C HIS A 346 -7.04 15.81 5.52
N GLU A 347 -7.75 16.91 5.30
CA GLU A 347 -8.24 17.76 6.39
C GLU A 347 -9.22 17.01 7.29
N SER A 348 -10.12 16.22 6.73
CA SER A 348 -11.06 15.40 7.49
C SER A 348 -10.36 14.34 8.34
N ILE A 349 -9.38 13.64 7.76
CA ILE A 349 -8.59 12.63 8.48
C ILE A 349 -7.84 13.28 9.64
N THR A 350 -7.14 14.38 9.40
CA THR A 350 -6.30 15.03 10.40
C THR A 350 -7.10 15.75 11.48
N ASN A 351 -8.21 16.41 11.14
CA ASN A 351 -9.01 17.22 12.07
C ASN A 351 -10.18 16.49 12.74
N ASN A 352 -10.75 15.45 12.12
CA ASN A 352 -11.98 14.82 12.61
C ASN A 352 -11.74 13.42 13.19
N PHE A 353 -10.86 12.60 12.58
CA PHE A 353 -10.65 11.24 13.05
C PHE A 353 -9.93 11.21 14.40
N ASN A 354 -10.42 10.44 15.37
CA ASN A 354 -9.86 10.40 16.71
C ASN A 354 -8.79 9.30 16.86
N PHE A 355 -7.54 9.63 16.49
CA PHE A 355 -6.41 8.69 16.59
C PHE A 355 -6.10 8.27 18.03
N ASP A 356 -6.37 9.14 19.01
CA ASP A 356 -6.17 8.82 20.42
C ASP A 356 -7.11 7.73 20.91
N TYR A 357 -8.39 7.83 20.54
CA TYR A 357 -9.36 6.78 20.81
C TYR A 357 -8.97 5.48 20.11
N LEU A 358 -8.59 5.52 18.82
CA LEU A 358 -8.15 4.33 18.08
C LEU A 358 -6.96 3.66 18.77
N TYR A 359 -5.95 4.44 19.17
CA TYR A 359 -4.79 3.94 19.89
C TYR A 359 -5.21 3.25 21.20
N LYS A 360 -6.01 3.92 22.04
CA LYS A 360 -6.48 3.35 23.31
C LYS A 360 -7.33 2.11 23.08
N PHE A 361 -8.21 2.13 22.10
CA PHE A 361 -9.04 0.97 21.79
C PHE A 361 -8.21 -0.29 21.49
N CYS A 362 -7.11 -0.15 20.74
CA CYS A 362 -6.28 -1.29 20.35
C CYS A 362 -5.20 -1.66 21.39
N PHE A 363 -4.64 -0.69 22.11
CA PHE A 363 -3.44 -0.88 22.93
C PHE A 363 -3.65 -0.58 24.43
N ASP A 364 -4.77 0.01 24.81
CA ASP A 364 -5.12 0.36 26.19
C ASP A 364 -6.66 0.37 26.41
N PRO A 365 -7.35 -0.76 26.12
CA PRO A 365 -8.80 -0.77 25.95
C PRO A 365 -9.55 -0.38 27.21
N GLU A 366 -8.96 -0.57 28.39
CA GLU A 366 -9.57 -0.19 29.67
C GLU A 366 -9.77 1.34 29.77
N LYS A 367 -8.97 2.17 29.09
CA LYS A 367 -9.14 3.64 29.08
C LYS A 367 -10.35 4.12 28.28
N VAL A 368 -10.89 3.29 27.39
CA VAL A 368 -12.05 3.63 26.54
C VAL A 368 -13.20 2.63 26.68
N LYS A 369 -13.12 1.75 27.68
CA LYS A 369 -14.13 0.72 27.93
C LYS A 369 -15.49 1.35 28.20
N GLY A 370 -16.51 0.86 27.48
CA GLY A 370 -17.87 1.38 27.55
C GLY A 370 -18.08 2.77 26.92
N GLN A 371 -17.02 3.41 26.40
CA GLN A 371 -17.13 4.69 25.72
C GLN A 371 -17.33 4.44 24.22
N PRO A 372 -18.38 4.97 23.58
CA PRO A 372 -18.50 4.88 22.13
C PRO A 372 -17.50 5.81 21.44
N TYR A 373 -17.05 5.40 20.26
CA TYR A 373 -16.24 6.27 19.40
C TYR A 373 -16.97 7.59 19.11
N LYS A 374 -16.23 8.69 19.19
CA LYS A 374 -16.68 10.01 18.75
C LYS A 374 -15.56 10.67 17.94
N PRO A 375 -15.86 11.23 16.75
CA PRO A 375 -14.90 12.04 16.03
C PRO A 375 -14.57 13.30 16.84
N LEU A 376 -13.37 13.84 16.65
CA LEU A 376 -12.91 15.07 17.31
C LEU A 376 -13.75 16.28 16.91
N ARG A 377 -14.27 16.27 15.68
CA ARG A 377 -15.16 17.27 15.09
C ARG A 377 -16.18 16.56 14.24
N SER A 378 -17.40 17.09 14.17
CA SER A 378 -18.40 16.59 13.23
C SER A 378 -17.87 16.71 11.79
N PRO A 379 -18.03 15.67 10.95
CA PRO A 379 -17.66 15.77 9.56
C PRO A 379 -18.51 16.85 8.89
N ARG A 380 -17.87 17.73 8.11
CA ARG A 380 -18.50 18.84 7.40
C ARG A 380 -18.50 18.58 5.90
#